data_AF-A0A9P5LTW8-F1
#
_entry.id   AF-A0A9P5LTW8-F1
#
_cell.length_a   1.000
_cell.length_b   1.000
_cell.length_c   1.000
_cell.angle_alpha   90.00
_cell.angle_beta   90.00
_cell.angle_gamma   90.00
#
_symmetry.space_group_name_H-M   'P 1'
#
loop_
_entity.id
_entity.type
_entity.pdbx_description
1 polymer ?
#
loop_
_entity_poly.entity_id
_entity_poly.type
_entity_poly.pdbx_seq_one_letter_code
_entity_poly.pdbx_strand_id
1 'polypeptide(L)'
;MSSSCISSSTSSTLISKLAAPRQALSFLYPIDIQKASTKPSRRNHLRKPIQMISSTVGLEAWFISSLASAGHCHRHTPKPLQPVTFFTSHRPNTSTKDLRSTKVNTRGRNYTYNAQSTVDEEKITNEANQTREELMELVDQYHGTSYTHQLPVMESPDLHQPGYAPHLQVSDEEEDEWPPHQAWPANNETKEKLKELESALKNFYSHEAEDVYQIYRELPEPRVPYLEANLRHMLLRHLSIVERKDEHSMLRYFSVVDDMKSTAIPLSVSEWTSAISFASKYVAKATDVEVESALKLWREMEHIAGVRGNYATFNVLYDVACKAGKFTLGEMIYKEMIARGLEYNRFHYVSMIFTCGLKSDGDGARAAYAALVNAGEIVDTVVLNAMISALIKSYEPSAALNIYERMKIMHAERSGTQEWHRHFKNRREVKRALLRMALEFKHDPKGRAKAQQSSIVCPDIQTYRLLVNHFAVTEGELDKAAKFLEEMGLFNVPLHGALFLSLFKGFCIHGGTRYTKWTGARLESVWKAYLKALDQGVEGIYMSTWIVTNVLKAFATCSGQARATEVWRDIRGRWQPDERQLNAIMPDLYRIGIPENG
;
A
#
# COMPACT_ATOMS: atom_id res chain seq x y z
N MET A 1 72.89 36.78 12.53
CA MET A 1 71.64 37.06 11.78
C MET A 1 70.85 35.75 11.81
N SER A 2 70.15 35.46 12.91
CA SER A 2 68.71 35.72 13.16
C SER A 2 67.81 34.92 12.21
N SER A 3 66.75 34.20 12.57
CA SER A 3 66.07 33.77 13.79
C SER A 3 64.87 32.90 13.31
N SER A 4 64.24 32.12 14.20
CA SER A 4 62.79 31.72 14.18
C SER A 4 62.27 30.83 13.02
N CYS A 5 61.22 30.02 13.06
CA CYS A 5 60.24 29.46 14.02
C CYS A 5 59.27 28.56 13.18
N ILE A 6 58.59 27.56 13.81
CA ILE A 6 57.12 27.24 13.74
C ILE A 6 56.46 27.19 12.33
N SER A 7 55.67 26.21 11.83
CA SER A 7 54.49 25.48 12.36
C SER A 7 53.94 24.49 11.29
N SER A 8 53.25 23.47 11.79
CA SER A 8 52.09 22.71 11.27
C SER A 8 51.35 23.17 9.99
N SER A 9 50.95 22.22 9.12
CA SER A 9 49.57 21.67 9.08
C SER A 9 49.24 20.95 7.75
N THR A 10 48.46 19.87 7.86
CA THR A 10 47.51 19.29 6.89
C THR A 10 48.00 18.84 5.50
N SER A 11 47.89 17.54 5.23
CA SER A 11 46.76 17.02 4.43
C SER A 11 46.92 15.54 4.11
N SER A 12 45.86 14.81 4.45
CA SER A 12 45.48 13.49 3.99
C SER A 12 45.69 13.26 2.50
N THR A 13 46.35 12.16 2.13
CA THR A 13 45.99 11.35 0.95
C THR A 13 46.73 10.02 1.08
N LEU A 14 46.00 8.92 1.24
CA LEU A 14 46.37 7.54 0.84
C LEU A 14 45.29 6.55 1.31
N ILE A 15 44.14 6.54 0.64
CA ILE A 15 43.31 5.33 0.52
C ILE A 15 42.83 5.26 -0.93
N SER A 16 43.67 4.71 -1.79
CA SER A 16 43.29 4.16 -3.08
C SER A 16 43.32 2.63 -2.95
N LYS A 17 42.15 2.03 -2.75
CA LYS A 17 41.75 0.64 -3.07
C LYS A 17 40.47 0.31 -2.32
N LEU A 18 39.34 0.80 -2.83
CA LEU A 18 38.06 0.15 -2.60
C LEU A 18 37.58 -0.39 -3.94
N ALA A 19 37.27 -1.68 -3.90
CA ALA A 19 36.83 -2.50 -5.00
C ALA A 19 35.58 -1.93 -5.67
N ALA A 20 35.44 -2.24 -6.95
CA ALA A 20 34.33 -1.88 -7.82
C ALA A 20 32.95 -2.12 -7.17
N PRO A 21 31.94 -1.27 -7.45
CA PRO A 21 30.59 -1.48 -6.95
C PRO A 21 29.95 -2.70 -7.61
N ARG A 22 29.37 -3.57 -6.79
CA ARG A 22 28.50 -4.69 -7.18
C ARG A 22 27.42 -4.17 -8.15
N GLN A 23 27.30 -4.79 -9.31
CA GLN A 23 26.47 -4.36 -10.45
C GLN A 23 24.93 -4.44 -10.24
N ALA A 24 24.44 -4.61 -9.01
CA ALA A 24 23.01 -4.82 -8.74
C ALA A 24 22.19 -3.54 -8.51
N LEU A 25 22.81 -2.37 -8.31
CA LEU A 25 22.12 -1.11 -7.97
C LEU A 25 22.03 -0.10 -9.14
N SER A 26 22.37 -0.50 -10.37
CA SER A 26 22.37 0.40 -11.55
C SER A 26 21.00 0.94 -11.94
N PHE A 27 19.91 0.40 -11.38
CA PHE A 27 18.55 0.88 -11.62
C PHE A 27 18.16 2.06 -10.72
N LEU A 28 18.93 2.36 -9.66
CA LEU A 28 18.67 3.48 -8.74
C LEU A 28 19.31 4.80 -9.21
N TYR A 29 20.21 4.75 -10.21
CA TYR A 29 20.87 5.93 -10.76
C TYR A 29 20.65 5.98 -12.27
N PRO A 30 19.77 6.85 -12.79
CA PRO A 30 19.75 7.12 -14.22
C PRO A 30 21.09 7.75 -14.60
N ILE A 31 21.82 7.10 -15.50
CA ILE A 31 23.07 7.61 -16.05
C ILE A 31 22.76 8.93 -16.77
N ASP A 32 23.30 10.03 -16.25
CA ASP A 32 23.37 11.32 -16.94
C ASP A 32 24.14 11.11 -18.26
N ILE A 33 23.39 11.06 -19.38
CA ILE A 33 23.99 11.15 -20.70
C ILE A 33 24.48 12.59 -20.86
N GLN A 34 25.77 12.77 -20.61
CA GLN A 34 26.48 14.01 -20.91
C GLN A 34 26.22 14.44 -22.35
N LYS A 35 25.77 15.69 -22.49
CA LYS A 35 25.68 16.44 -23.74
C LYS A 35 27.05 16.45 -24.43
N ALA A 36 27.23 15.61 -25.44
CA ALA A 36 28.28 15.81 -26.43
C ALA A 36 27.75 16.72 -27.55
N SER A 37 28.36 17.90 -27.68
CA SER A 37 28.05 18.84 -28.75
C SER A 37 28.59 18.31 -30.09
N THR A 38 27.70 18.07 -31.06
CA THR A 38 28.09 17.95 -32.47
C THR A 38 27.26 18.92 -33.30
N LYS A 39 27.96 19.81 -34.00
CA LYS A 39 27.44 20.82 -34.93
C LYS A 39 26.68 20.17 -36.12
N PRO A 40 25.77 20.91 -36.78
CA PRO A 40 24.77 20.32 -37.67
C PRO A 40 25.29 20.14 -39.10
N SER A 41 25.02 18.97 -39.69
CA SER A 41 25.11 18.75 -41.13
C SER A 41 23.69 18.76 -41.72
N ARG A 42 23.46 19.69 -42.66
CA ARG A 42 22.24 19.82 -43.44
C ARG A 42 22.01 18.58 -44.30
N ARG A 43 20.83 17.96 -44.22
CA ARG A 43 20.17 17.36 -45.38
C ARG A 43 18.66 17.25 -45.17
N ASN A 44 17.94 17.88 -46.09
CA ASN A 44 16.49 17.90 -46.21
C ASN A 44 15.96 16.50 -46.50
N HIS A 45 14.92 16.03 -45.80
CA HIS A 45 13.84 15.22 -46.38
C HIS A 45 12.53 15.38 -45.60
N LEU A 46 11.56 16.01 -46.28
CA LEU A 46 10.11 15.80 -46.30
C LEU A 46 9.38 15.44 -44.98
N ARG A 47 8.60 16.42 -44.51
CA ARG A 47 7.55 16.30 -43.49
C ARG A 47 6.51 15.24 -43.87
N LYS A 48 6.23 14.32 -42.93
CA LYS A 48 4.96 13.59 -42.82
C LYS A 48 4.32 13.94 -41.47
N PRO A 49 2.98 13.97 -41.36
CA PRO A 49 2.29 14.55 -40.22
C PRO A 49 2.48 13.70 -38.96
N ILE A 50 2.65 14.40 -37.85
CA ILE A 50 2.77 13.87 -36.48
C ILE A 50 1.43 13.25 -36.09
N GLN A 51 1.36 11.93 -36.03
CA GLN A 51 0.41 11.25 -35.14
C GLN A 51 1.00 11.30 -33.74
N MET A 52 0.29 11.95 -32.81
CA MET A 52 0.59 11.85 -31.39
C MET A 52 0.30 10.41 -30.94
N ILE A 53 1.34 9.59 -30.84
CA ILE A 53 1.29 8.28 -30.19
C ILE A 53 1.59 8.53 -28.71
N SER A 54 0.60 8.24 -27.87
CA SER A 54 0.67 8.23 -26.41
C SER A 54 1.88 7.43 -25.92
N SER A 55 2.65 7.97 -24.99
CA SER A 55 3.84 7.35 -24.38
C SER A 55 3.54 6.19 -23.43
N THR A 56 2.37 5.55 -23.54
CA THR A 56 1.92 4.43 -22.69
C THR A 56 2.32 3.05 -23.21
N VAL A 57 2.84 2.96 -24.43
CA VAL A 57 3.12 1.67 -25.11
C VAL A 57 4.27 0.87 -24.46
N GLY A 58 5.10 1.47 -23.62
CA GLY A 58 6.27 0.81 -23.02
C GLY A 58 5.94 -0.26 -21.97
N LEU A 59 5.23 0.11 -20.90
CA LEU A 59 5.00 -0.77 -19.73
C LEU A 59 4.01 -1.90 -20.02
N GLU A 60 2.99 -1.64 -20.81
CA GLU A 60 2.00 -2.64 -21.22
C GLU A 60 2.63 -3.68 -22.13
N ALA A 61 3.42 -3.25 -23.13
CA ALA A 61 4.18 -4.16 -23.97
C ALA A 61 5.24 -4.92 -23.17
N TRP A 62 5.86 -4.28 -22.18
CA TRP A 62 6.82 -4.91 -21.29
C TRP A 62 6.16 -5.98 -20.41
N PHE A 63 4.97 -5.71 -19.88
CA PHE A 63 4.18 -6.69 -19.10
C PHE A 63 3.77 -7.87 -19.98
N ILE A 64 3.25 -7.62 -21.19
CA ILE A 64 2.94 -8.66 -22.17
C ILE A 64 4.19 -9.47 -22.52
N SER A 65 5.34 -8.83 -22.75
CA SER A 65 6.60 -9.50 -23.04
C SER A 65 7.05 -10.39 -21.88
N SER A 66 6.86 -9.92 -20.65
CA SER A 66 7.19 -10.68 -19.43
C SER A 66 6.24 -11.87 -19.24
N LEU A 67 4.95 -11.71 -19.53
CA LEU A 67 3.96 -12.79 -19.55
C LEU A 67 4.23 -13.82 -20.65
N ALA A 68 4.48 -13.35 -21.88
CA ALA A 68 4.80 -14.19 -23.02
C ALA A 68 6.05 -15.00 -22.71
N SER A 69 7.09 -14.36 -22.19
CA SER A 69 8.28 -15.08 -21.72
C SER A 69 7.88 -16.13 -20.66
N ALA A 70 7.01 -15.79 -19.69
CA ALA A 70 6.66 -16.68 -18.57
C ALA A 70 5.92 -17.94 -19.06
N GLY A 71 5.13 -17.81 -20.11
CA GLY A 71 4.46 -18.92 -20.79
C GLY A 71 5.38 -19.84 -21.61
N HIS A 72 6.62 -19.44 -21.91
CA HIS A 72 7.58 -20.24 -22.68
C HIS A 72 8.48 -21.15 -21.81
N CYS A 73 8.27 -21.21 -20.50
CA CYS A 73 8.93 -22.22 -19.67
C CYS A 73 8.42 -23.61 -20.09
N HIS A 74 9.30 -24.45 -20.65
CA HIS A 74 8.97 -25.78 -21.21
C HIS A 74 8.27 -26.75 -20.24
N ARG A 75 8.15 -26.40 -18.95
CA ARG A 75 7.40 -27.16 -17.96
C ARG A 75 5.94 -26.68 -17.75
N HIS A 76 5.54 -25.49 -18.20
CA HIS A 76 4.29 -24.84 -17.77
C HIS A 76 3.41 -24.25 -18.89
N THR A 77 3.44 -24.77 -20.11
CA THR A 77 2.47 -24.39 -21.16
C THR A 77 1.06 -24.92 -20.85
N PRO A 78 0.03 -24.07 -20.62
CA PRO A 78 -1.35 -24.54 -20.65
C PRO A 78 -1.76 -24.85 -22.10
N LYS A 79 -2.55 -25.91 -22.31
CA LYS A 79 -3.11 -26.23 -23.62
C LYS A 79 -4.01 -25.07 -24.10
N PRO A 80 -4.02 -24.76 -25.41
CA PRO A 80 -4.82 -23.66 -25.94
C PRO A 80 -6.32 -23.98 -25.78
N LEU A 81 -7.02 -23.17 -24.99
CA LEU A 81 -8.48 -23.13 -25.01
C LEU A 81 -8.93 -22.35 -26.24
N GLN A 82 -9.91 -22.90 -26.96
CA GLN A 82 -10.50 -22.24 -28.12
C GLN A 82 -11.19 -20.92 -27.72
N PRO A 83 -11.15 -19.88 -28.56
CA PRO A 83 -11.81 -18.62 -28.28
C PRO A 83 -13.33 -18.82 -28.31
N VAL A 84 -13.97 -18.66 -27.16
CA VAL A 84 -15.43 -18.60 -27.10
C VAL A 84 -15.84 -17.17 -27.45
N THR A 85 -16.26 -16.96 -28.70
CA THR A 85 -16.96 -15.76 -29.14
C THR A 85 -18.46 -15.92 -28.85
N PHE A 86 -19.06 -15.08 -28.00
CA PHE A 86 -20.51 -14.98 -27.88
C PHE A 86 -21.00 -13.56 -28.20
N PHE A 87 -21.12 -13.30 -29.50
CA PHE A 87 -22.24 -12.57 -30.10
C PHE A 87 -22.49 -13.22 -31.47
N THR A 88 -23.54 -14.03 -31.58
CA THR A 88 -24.42 -14.12 -32.76
C THR A 88 -25.48 -15.20 -32.55
N SER A 89 -26.69 -14.83 -32.91
CA SER A 89 -27.92 -15.61 -32.83
C SER A 89 -27.98 -16.68 -33.92
N HIS A 90 -27.83 -17.95 -33.56
CA HIS A 90 -28.40 -19.06 -34.34
C HIS A 90 -28.81 -20.20 -33.42
N ARG A 91 -30.12 -20.48 -33.36
CA ARG A 91 -30.69 -21.72 -32.81
C ARG A 91 -30.22 -22.91 -33.66
N PRO A 92 -29.95 -24.06 -33.02
CA PRO A 92 -30.26 -25.33 -33.66
C PRO A 92 -31.20 -26.21 -32.84
N ASN A 93 -31.97 -26.97 -33.60
CA ASN A 93 -33.06 -27.86 -33.22
C ASN A 93 -32.68 -28.97 -32.25
N THR A 94 -33.69 -29.31 -31.45
CA THR A 94 -33.84 -30.56 -30.72
C THR A 94 -33.73 -31.78 -31.64
N SER A 95 -33.02 -32.81 -31.18
CA SER A 95 -33.21 -34.18 -31.67
C SER A 95 -33.11 -35.14 -30.50
N THR A 96 -34.17 -35.92 -30.34
CA THR A 96 -34.39 -36.96 -29.36
C THR A 96 -33.65 -38.23 -29.79
N LYS A 97 -32.91 -38.86 -28.87
CA LYS A 97 -32.89 -40.31 -28.66
C LYS A 97 -31.93 -40.74 -27.56
N ASP A 98 -32.38 -41.80 -26.89
CA ASP A 98 -31.65 -42.77 -26.07
C ASP A 98 -31.53 -42.51 -24.57
N LEU A 99 -32.68 -42.77 -23.93
CA LEU A 99 -32.80 -43.40 -22.62
C LEU A 99 -32.00 -44.72 -22.56
N ARG A 100 -31.15 -44.86 -21.55
CA ARG A 100 -30.98 -46.15 -20.86
C ARG A 100 -30.99 -45.97 -19.34
N SER A 101 -32.02 -46.60 -18.80
CA SER A 101 -32.31 -46.84 -17.39
C SER A 101 -31.28 -47.80 -16.78
N THR A 102 -30.78 -47.46 -15.59
CA THR A 102 -30.40 -48.45 -14.58
C THR A 102 -30.95 -48.03 -13.23
N LYS A 103 -31.97 -48.77 -12.78
CA LYS A 103 -32.56 -48.71 -11.44
C LYS A 103 -31.54 -49.17 -10.40
N VAL A 104 -31.41 -48.43 -9.28
CA VAL A 104 -30.94 -48.97 -8.01
C VAL A 104 -31.86 -48.51 -6.88
N ASN A 105 -32.20 -49.48 -6.03
CA ASN A 105 -33.21 -49.52 -4.98
C ASN A 105 -33.26 -48.33 -4.02
N THR A 106 -34.44 -47.74 -3.88
CA THR A 106 -34.85 -46.96 -2.71
C THR A 106 -35.16 -47.91 -1.54
N ARG A 107 -34.25 -48.01 -0.57
CA ARG A 107 -34.60 -48.40 0.80
C ARG A 107 -35.11 -47.15 1.50
N GLY A 108 -36.41 -47.09 1.75
CA GLY A 108 -37.03 -46.07 2.58
C GLY A 108 -36.45 -46.11 3.99
N ARG A 109 -35.66 -45.09 4.34
CA ARG A 109 -35.49 -44.64 5.72
C ARG A 109 -36.33 -43.38 5.85
N ASN A 110 -37.41 -43.49 6.62
CA ASN A 110 -38.20 -42.34 7.05
C ASN A 110 -37.29 -41.42 7.86
N TYR A 111 -36.79 -40.35 7.25
CA TYR A 111 -36.31 -39.20 7.98
C TYR A 111 -37.54 -38.42 8.43
N THR A 112 -37.79 -38.41 9.74
CA THR A 112 -38.61 -37.38 10.37
C THR A 112 -37.95 -36.04 10.04
N TYR A 113 -38.59 -35.25 9.17
CA TYR A 113 -38.26 -33.84 8.98
C TYR A 113 -38.36 -33.16 10.35
N ASN A 114 -37.22 -32.76 10.89
CA ASN A 114 -37.17 -31.97 12.11
C ASN A 114 -37.56 -30.54 11.71
N ALA A 115 -38.83 -30.18 11.85
CA ALA A 115 -39.32 -28.83 11.52
C ALA A 115 -38.56 -27.72 12.28
N GLN A 116 -37.91 -28.06 13.41
CA GLN A 116 -36.99 -27.16 14.10
C GLN A 116 -35.75 -26.79 13.27
N SER A 117 -35.13 -27.74 12.54
CA SER A 117 -33.88 -27.44 11.81
C SER A 117 -34.12 -26.57 10.58
N THR A 118 -35.27 -26.71 9.92
CA THR A 118 -35.66 -25.85 8.79
C THR A 118 -36.06 -24.45 9.25
N VAL A 119 -36.76 -24.34 10.39
CA VAL A 119 -37.12 -23.03 10.99
C VAL A 119 -35.88 -22.33 11.54
N ASP A 120 -34.93 -23.08 12.12
CA ASP A 120 -33.64 -22.54 12.53
C ASP A 120 -32.82 -22.14 11.30
N GLU A 121 -32.69 -22.96 10.25
CA GLU A 121 -32.00 -22.56 9.00
C GLU A 121 -32.61 -21.33 8.31
N GLU A 122 -33.95 -21.21 8.27
CA GLU A 122 -34.65 -20.02 7.77
C GLU A 122 -34.40 -18.79 8.66
N LYS A 123 -34.41 -18.95 9.98
CA LYS A 123 -34.11 -17.85 10.92
C LYS A 123 -32.65 -17.40 10.82
N ILE A 124 -31.73 -18.33 10.61
CA ILE A 124 -30.29 -18.11 10.46
C ILE A 124 -29.96 -17.39 9.16
N THR A 125 -30.60 -17.78 8.06
CA THR A 125 -30.46 -17.10 6.77
C THR A 125 -31.05 -15.69 6.84
N ASN A 126 -32.17 -15.49 7.53
CA ASN A 126 -32.77 -14.17 7.72
C ASN A 126 -31.89 -13.20 8.53
N GLU A 127 -31.31 -13.62 9.66
CA GLU A 127 -30.40 -12.77 10.46
C GLU A 127 -29.11 -12.42 9.69
N ALA A 128 -28.56 -13.37 8.92
CA ALA A 128 -27.39 -13.10 8.09
C ALA A 128 -27.69 -12.16 6.92
N ASN A 129 -28.86 -12.30 6.29
CA ASN A 129 -29.31 -11.39 5.23
C ASN A 129 -29.51 -9.98 5.79
N GLN A 130 -30.07 -9.84 6.99
CA GLN A 130 -30.19 -8.54 7.69
C GLN A 130 -28.82 -7.87 7.88
N THR A 131 -27.82 -8.58 8.39
CA THR A 131 -26.47 -7.99 8.54
C THR A 131 -25.83 -7.59 7.22
N ARG A 132 -26.13 -8.30 6.12
CA ARG A 132 -25.62 -7.97 4.78
C ARG A 132 -26.31 -6.73 4.21
N GLU A 133 -27.63 -6.63 4.39
CA GLU A 133 -28.42 -5.47 3.99
C GLU A 133 -27.99 -4.22 4.76
N GLU A 134 -27.83 -4.32 6.07
CA GLU A 134 -27.27 -3.24 6.91
C GLU A 134 -25.92 -2.73 6.40
N LEU A 135 -25.00 -3.65 6.04
CA LEU A 135 -23.69 -3.30 5.50
C LEU A 135 -23.77 -2.66 4.11
N MET A 136 -24.71 -3.07 3.27
CA MET A 136 -24.94 -2.47 1.95
C MET A 136 -25.49 -1.05 2.10
N GLU A 137 -26.44 -0.86 3.01
CA GLU A 137 -27.04 0.43 3.30
C GLU A 137 -26.01 1.48 3.76
N LEU A 138 -24.90 1.08 4.38
CA LEU A 138 -23.85 2.01 4.84
C LEU A 138 -23.37 2.97 3.75
N VAL A 139 -23.33 2.52 2.49
CA VAL A 139 -22.81 3.28 1.35
C VAL A 139 -23.92 3.82 0.45
N ASP A 140 -25.10 3.21 0.48
CA ASP A 140 -26.23 3.62 -0.36
C ASP A 140 -26.90 4.91 0.18
N GLN A 141 -27.04 5.88 -0.72
CA GLN A 141 -27.63 7.20 -0.43
C GLN A 141 -29.07 7.35 -0.93
N TYR A 142 -29.54 6.47 -1.80
CA TYR A 142 -30.87 6.57 -2.40
C TYR A 142 -31.82 5.58 -1.72
N HIS A 143 -32.77 6.09 -0.93
CA HIS A 143 -33.92 5.33 -0.41
C HIS A 143 -34.94 5.00 -1.53
N GLY A 144 -34.47 4.55 -2.69
CA GLY A 144 -35.27 4.21 -3.85
C GLY A 144 -34.48 3.28 -4.77
N THR A 145 -35.17 2.33 -5.40
CA THR A 145 -34.63 1.25 -6.25
C THR A 145 -33.31 1.64 -6.93
N SER A 146 -32.21 1.13 -6.37
CA SER A 146 -30.87 1.50 -6.77
C SER A 146 -30.59 1.08 -8.21
N TYR A 147 -30.09 2.01 -9.04
CA TYR A 147 -29.55 1.72 -10.37
C TYR A 147 -28.26 0.87 -10.29
N THR A 148 -27.74 0.56 -9.10
CA THR A 148 -26.61 -0.37 -8.91
C THR A 148 -26.93 -1.79 -9.42
N HIS A 149 -28.20 -2.19 -9.47
CA HIS A 149 -28.63 -3.44 -10.10
C HIS A 149 -28.51 -3.44 -11.63
N GLN A 150 -28.30 -2.28 -12.28
CA GLN A 150 -28.19 -2.13 -13.73
C GLN A 150 -26.76 -1.82 -14.21
N LEU A 151 -25.85 -1.47 -13.31
CA LEU A 151 -24.43 -1.49 -13.63
C LEU A 151 -24.00 -2.95 -13.79
N PRO A 152 -23.10 -3.28 -14.74
CA PRO A 152 -22.50 -4.60 -14.75
C PRO A 152 -21.88 -4.81 -13.37
N VAL A 153 -22.55 -5.61 -12.53
CA VAL A 153 -21.92 -6.18 -11.36
C VAL A 153 -20.66 -6.80 -11.92
N MET A 154 -19.49 -6.37 -11.44
CA MET A 154 -18.28 -7.08 -11.75
C MET A 154 -18.39 -8.39 -10.99
N GLU A 155 -19.14 -9.32 -11.59
CA GLU A 155 -19.43 -10.62 -11.03
C GLU A 155 -18.08 -11.23 -10.70
N SER A 156 -17.87 -11.52 -9.42
CA SER A 156 -16.88 -12.50 -9.04
C SER A 156 -17.15 -13.72 -9.91
N PRO A 157 -16.20 -14.15 -10.78
CA PRO A 157 -16.43 -15.29 -11.64
C PRO A 157 -16.96 -16.43 -10.79
N ASP A 158 -18.06 -17.06 -11.21
CA ASP A 158 -18.57 -18.26 -10.56
C ASP A 158 -17.41 -19.27 -10.46
N LEU A 159 -16.85 -19.41 -9.26
CA LEU A 159 -15.78 -20.36 -8.95
C LEU A 159 -16.28 -21.82 -8.99
N HIS A 160 -17.49 -22.05 -9.49
CA HIS A 160 -18.08 -23.35 -9.76
C HIS A 160 -18.09 -23.69 -11.25
N GLN A 161 -16.97 -23.46 -11.92
CA GLN A 161 -16.50 -24.46 -12.87
C GLN A 161 -15.43 -25.28 -12.15
N PRO A 162 -15.57 -26.61 -12.02
CA PRO A 162 -14.44 -27.43 -11.64
C PRO A 162 -13.41 -27.30 -12.75
N GLY A 163 -12.53 -26.33 -12.61
CA GLY A 163 -11.44 -26.11 -13.54
C GLY A 163 -10.62 -27.39 -13.54
N TYR A 164 -10.52 -28.02 -14.70
CA TYR A 164 -9.45 -28.97 -15.00
C TYR A 164 -8.11 -28.21 -15.09
N ALA A 165 -7.78 -27.44 -14.05
CA ALA A 165 -6.41 -27.09 -13.76
C ALA A 165 -5.76 -28.37 -13.26
N PRO A 166 -4.67 -28.85 -13.87
CA PRO A 166 -3.92 -29.94 -13.26
C PRO A 166 -3.58 -29.48 -11.84
N HIS A 167 -4.01 -30.26 -10.84
CA HIS A 167 -3.49 -30.16 -9.49
C HIS A 167 -1.99 -30.39 -9.58
N LEU A 168 -1.22 -29.32 -9.78
CA LEU A 168 0.19 -29.36 -9.45
C LEU A 168 0.22 -29.35 -7.93
N GLN A 169 0.49 -30.52 -7.35
CA GLN A 169 1.25 -30.53 -6.12
C GLN A 169 2.54 -29.77 -6.42
N VAL A 170 2.60 -28.53 -5.93
CA VAL A 170 3.89 -28.01 -5.51
C VAL A 170 4.34 -29.00 -4.46
N SER A 171 5.43 -29.70 -4.75
CA SER A 171 6.10 -30.52 -3.77
C SER A 171 6.50 -29.57 -2.63
N ASP A 172 5.82 -29.72 -1.50
CA ASP A 172 6.30 -29.25 -0.20
C ASP A 172 7.19 -30.35 0.43
N GLU A 173 7.78 -31.24 -0.39
CA GLU A 173 8.69 -32.27 0.10
C GLU A 173 10.01 -31.60 0.52
N GLU A 174 10.58 -32.06 1.63
CA GLU A 174 11.84 -31.57 2.22
C GLU A 174 13.04 -31.67 1.25
N GLU A 175 12.90 -32.40 0.13
CA GLU A 175 13.95 -32.65 -0.87
C GLU A 175 14.16 -31.51 -1.88
N ASP A 176 13.24 -30.54 -1.98
CA ASP A 176 13.35 -29.37 -2.88
C ASP A 176 14.09 -28.17 -2.24
N GLU A 177 14.48 -28.25 -0.96
CA GLU A 177 15.27 -27.24 -0.26
C GLU A 177 16.79 -27.44 -0.46
N TRP A 178 17.35 -26.86 -1.54
CA TRP A 178 18.81 -26.75 -1.73
C TRP A 178 19.31 -25.33 -1.36
N PRO A 179 20.45 -25.14 -0.64
CA PRO A 179 21.41 -26.12 -0.09
C PRO A 179 21.26 -26.27 1.46
N PRO A 180 22.01 -27.21 2.10
CA PRO A 180 21.55 -28.01 3.23
C PRO A 180 21.23 -27.18 4.48
N HIS A 181 20.39 -27.73 5.36
CA HIS A 181 20.09 -27.22 6.71
C HIS A 181 21.31 -26.96 7.60
N GLN A 182 22.53 -27.25 7.13
CA GLN A 182 23.76 -27.13 7.87
C GLN A 182 24.45 -25.79 7.58
N ALA A 183 24.32 -24.86 8.52
CA ALA A 183 25.05 -23.61 8.53
C ALA A 183 26.57 -23.86 8.51
N TRP A 184 27.33 -22.94 7.91
CA TRP A 184 28.79 -23.02 7.92
C TRP A 184 29.35 -23.05 9.35
N PRO A 185 30.43 -23.82 9.60
CA PRO A 185 31.05 -23.86 10.91
C PRO A 185 31.57 -22.46 11.29
N ALA A 186 31.06 -21.95 12.41
CA ALA A 186 31.34 -20.61 12.90
C ALA A 186 32.39 -20.60 14.03
N ASN A 187 33.19 -19.53 14.08
CA ASN A 187 34.10 -19.25 15.19
C ASN A 187 33.32 -18.96 16.48
N ASN A 188 33.95 -19.03 17.65
CA ASN A 188 33.27 -18.81 18.93
C ASN A 188 32.62 -17.40 19.02
N GLU A 189 33.33 -16.36 18.57
CA GLU A 189 32.79 -14.99 18.50
C GLU A 189 31.57 -14.90 17.56
N THR A 190 31.64 -15.53 16.39
CA THR A 190 30.53 -15.58 15.44
C THR A 190 29.35 -16.37 16.00
N LYS A 191 29.58 -17.44 16.77
CA LYS A 191 28.53 -18.20 17.44
C LYS A 191 27.82 -17.38 18.52
N GLU A 192 28.54 -16.55 19.27
CA GLU A 192 27.93 -15.63 20.23
C GLU A 192 27.03 -14.61 19.52
N LYS A 193 27.51 -14.02 18.42
CA LYS A 193 26.72 -13.08 17.60
C LYS A 193 25.52 -13.73 16.92
N LEU A 194 25.63 -14.98 16.48
CA LEU A 194 24.50 -15.73 15.95
C LEU A 194 23.43 -16.02 17.02
N LYS A 195 23.83 -16.32 18.26
CA LYS A 195 22.91 -16.48 19.39
C LYS A 195 22.23 -15.16 19.75
N GLU A 196 22.98 -14.06 19.74
CA GLU A 196 22.44 -12.71 19.93
C GLU A 196 21.37 -12.42 18.87
N LEU A 197 21.68 -12.64 17.59
CA LEU A 197 20.75 -12.48 16.48
C LEU A 197 19.51 -13.38 16.62
N GLU A 198 19.70 -14.65 16.94
CA GLU A 198 18.60 -15.59 17.15
C GLU A 198 17.67 -15.14 18.29
N SER A 199 18.24 -14.65 19.40
CA SER A 199 17.47 -14.13 20.53
C SER A 199 16.67 -12.88 20.13
N ALA A 200 17.26 -12.00 19.32
CA ALA A 200 16.60 -10.80 18.81
C ALA A 200 15.46 -11.15 17.84
N LEU A 201 15.65 -12.17 17.00
CA LEU A 201 14.62 -12.63 16.05
C LEU A 201 13.47 -13.37 16.74
N LYS A 202 13.74 -14.14 17.81
CA LYS A 202 12.69 -14.79 18.62
C LYS A 202 11.82 -13.76 19.33
N ASN A 203 12.42 -12.70 19.87
CA ASN A 203 11.71 -11.59 20.50
C ASN A 203 11.28 -10.53 19.46
N PHE A 204 10.44 -10.94 18.51
CA PHE A 204 10.01 -10.13 17.37
C PHE A 204 9.50 -8.70 17.73
N TYR A 205 8.89 -8.54 18.91
CA TYR A 205 8.29 -7.28 19.32
C TYR A 205 9.25 -6.33 20.04
N SER A 206 10.35 -6.82 20.64
CA SER A 206 11.23 -6.00 21.48
C SER A 206 12.28 -5.23 20.69
N HIS A 207 12.85 -5.82 19.65
CA HIS A 207 13.94 -5.20 18.88
C HIS A 207 13.40 -4.47 17.64
N GLU A 208 13.99 -3.32 17.32
CA GLU A 208 13.71 -2.61 16.07
C GLU A 208 14.46 -3.28 14.90
N ALA A 209 13.97 -3.05 13.67
CA ALA A 209 14.59 -3.63 12.48
C ALA A 209 16.04 -3.13 12.26
N GLU A 210 16.36 -1.96 12.83
CA GLU A 210 17.70 -1.38 12.78
C GLU A 210 18.70 -2.15 13.62
N ASP A 211 18.35 -2.46 14.86
CA ASP A 211 19.21 -3.20 15.79
C ASP A 211 19.53 -4.59 15.23
N VAL A 212 18.50 -5.28 14.73
CA VAL A 212 18.65 -6.61 14.12
C VAL A 212 19.55 -6.56 12.88
N TYR A 213 19.40 -5.53 12.04
CA TYR A 213 20.25 -5.35 10.88
C TYR A 213 21.70 -5.02 11.27
N GLN A 214 21.90 -4.25 12.33
CA GLN A 214 23.24 -3.92 12.83
C GLN A 214 23.96 -5.16 13.36
N ILE A 215 23.28 -6.00 14.15
CA ILE A 215 23.82 -7.31 14.59
C ILE A 215 24.16 -8.19 13.38
N TYR A 216 23.30 -8.22 12.36
CA TYR A 216 23.59 -8.94 11.12
C TYR A 216 24.85 -8.42 10.41
N ARG A 217 25.08 -7.10 10.39
CA ARG A 217 26.28 -6.50 9.76
C ARG A 217 27.58 -6.81 10.49
N GLU A 218 27.52 -7.11 11.78
CA GLU A 218 28.69 -7.53 12.58
C GLU A 218 29.18 -8.94 12.23
N LEU A 219 28.38 -9.73 11.50
CA LEU A 219 28.80 -11.04 11.00
C LEU A 219 29.86 -10.90 9.90
N PRO A 220 30.85 -11.83 9.85
CA PRO A 220 31.88 -11.83 8.81
C PRO A 220 31.28 -12.12 7.42
N GLU A 221 31.86 -11.53 6.37
CA GLU A 221 31.45 -11.81 4.98
C GLU A 221 32.09 -13.13 4.48
N PRO A 222 31.33 -14.01 3.79
CA PRO A 222 29.91 -13.93 3.44
C PRO A 222 28.98 -14.29 4.60
N ARG A 223 27.98 -13.44 4.88
CA ARG A 223 27.16 -13.50 6.10
C ARG A 223 26.08 -14.58 6.09
N VAL A 224 25.34 -14.69 4.98
CA VAL A 224 24.14 -15.54 4.85
C VAL A 224 24.41 -17.04 5.04
N PRO A 225 25.55 -17.62 4.58
CA PRO A 225 25.85 -19.04 4.75
C PRO A 225 25.98 -19.49 6.23
N TYR A 226 26.24 -18.57 7.15
CA TYR A 226 26.27 -18.85 8.59
C TYR A 226 24.87 -18.98 9.21
N LEU A 227 23.81 -18.57 8.50
CA LEU A 227 22.44 -18.59 8.98
C LEU A 227 21.71 -19.84 8.50
N GLU A 228 21.06 -20.54 9.43
CA GLU A 228 20.10 -21.61 9.11
C GLU A 228 18.89 -21.05 8.33
N ALA A 229 18.23 -21.91 7.55
CA ALA A 229 17.08 -21.52 6.71
C ALA A 229 15.99 -20.78 7.50
N ASN A 230 15.61 -21.30 8.67
CA ASN A 230 14.61 -20.68 9.54
C ASN A 230 15.03 -19.28 10.00
N LEU A 231 16.30 -19.09 10.37
CA LEU A 231 16.82 -17.79 10.78
C LEU A 231 16.84 -16.79 9.62
N ARG A 232 17.15 -17.24 8.39
CA ARG A 232 17.08 -16.38 7.19
C ARG A 232 15.65 -15.88 6.95
N HIS A 233 14.67 -16.78 6.98
CA HIS A 233 13.27 -16.42 6.79
C HIS A 233 12.75 -15.52 7.92
N MET A 234 13.14 -15.78 9.17
CA MET A 234 12.81 -14.92 10.31
C MET A 234 13.43 -13.52 10.19
N LEU A 235 14.70 -13.43 9.76
CA LEU A 235 15.40 -12.18 9.52
C LEU A 235 14.71 -11.33 8.47
N LEU A 236 14.47 -11.88 7.27
CA LEU A 236 13.78 -11.15 6.20
C LEU A 236 12.33 -10.82 6.59
N ARG A 237 11.65 -11.69 7.33
CA ARG A 237 10.32 -11.37 7.88
C ARG A 237 10.39 -10.19 8.85
N HIS A 238 11.36 -10.12 9.75
CA HIS A 238 11.54 -9.01 10.69
C HIS A 238 11.81 -7.69 9.95
N LEU A 239 12.77 -7.70 9.01
CA LEU A 239 13.09 -6.53 8.18
C LEU A 239 11.91 -6.09 7.28
N SER A 240 11.02 -7.01 6.88
CA SER A 240 9.85 -6.69 6.07
C SER A 240 8.74 -5.96 6.83
N ILE A 241 8.72 -6.05 8.15
CA ILE A 241 7.63 -5.55 8.99
C ILE A 241 8.01 -4.16 9.50
N VAL A 242 7.66 -3.16 8.69
CA VAL A 242 7.89 -1.74 8.99
C VAL A 242 6.55 -0.98 8.91
N GLU A 243 6.37 0.05 9.72
CA GLU A 243 5.17 0.90 9.68
C GLU A 243 5.06 1.65 8.36
N ARG A 244 6.17 2.25 7.90
CA ARG A 244 6.29 2.89 6.60
C ARG A 244 7.53 2.35 5.89
N LYS A 245 7.40 2.12 4.60
CA LYS A 245 8.53 1.69 3.78
C LYS A 245 9.28 2.96 3.39
N ASP A 246 10.45 3.14 3.99
CA ASP A 246 11.34 4.25 3.69
C ASP A 246 12.53 3.76 2.86
N GLU A 247 13.30 4.68 2.29
CA GLU A 247 14.52 4.38 1.53
C GLU A 247 15.51 3.56 2.38
N HIS A 248 15.74 3.93 3.63
CA HIS A 248 16.63 3.18 4.54
C HIS A 248 16.13 1.76 4.80
N SER A 249 14.82 1.58 5.05
CA SER A 249 14.22 0.27 5.26
C SER A 249 14.27 -0.60 4.00
N MET A 250 14.09 0.00 2.83
CA MET A 250 14.28 -0.66 1.54
C MET A 250 15.73 -1.13 1.36
N LEU A 251 16.72 -0.25 1.60
CA LEU A 251 18.14 -0.56 1.44
C LEU A 251 18.59 -1.68 2.41
N ARG A 252 18.12 -1.68 3.66
CA ARG A 252 18.36 -2.76 4.63
C ARG A 252 17.83 -4.11 4.15
N TYR A 253 16.63 -4.11 3.56
CA TYR A 253 16.04 -5.35 3.04
C TYR A 253 16.81 -5.85 1.81
N PHE A 254 17.13 -4.95 0.87
CA PHE A 254 17.82 -5.32 -0.35
C PHE A 254 19.29 -5.70 -0.14
N SER A 255 19.97 -5.21 0.89
CA SER A 255 21.34 -5.66 1.19
C SER A 255 21.38 -7.13 1.60
N VAL A 256 20.43 -7.60 2.43
CA VAL A 256 20.31 -9.01 2.79
C VAL A 256 19.92 -9.86 1.57
N VAL A 257 19.01 -9.36 0.73
CA VAL A 257 18.64 -10.03 -0.53
C VAL A 257 19.81 -10.12 -1.51
N ASP A 258 20.64 -9.08 -1.61
CA ASP A 258 21.87 -9.08 -2.44
C ASP A 258 22.88 -10.09 -1.91
N ASP A 259 23.07 -10.17 -0.59
CA ASP A 259 23.94 -11.17 0.02
C ASP A 259 23.41 -12.61 -0.24
N MET A 260 22.09 -12.83 -0.22
CA MET A 260 21.47 -14.12 -0.61
C MET A 260 21.69 -14.45 -2.09
N LYS A 261 21.47 -13.48 -2.99
CA LYS A 261 21.68 -13.65 -4.44
C LYS A 261 23.15 -13.91 -4.75
N SER A 262 24.08 -13.20 -4.10
CA SER A 262 25.53 -13.36 -4.30
C SER A 262 26.05 -14.74 -3.88
N THR A 263 25.37 -15.37 -2.91
CA THR A 263 25.68 -16.72 -2.42
C THR A 263 24.84 -17.81 -3.08
N ALA A 264 24.05 -17.44 -4.10
CA ALA A 264 23.15 -18.34 -4.85
C ALA A 264 22.13 -19.09 -3.98
N ILE A 265 21.69 -18.48 -2.87
CA ILE A 265 20.64 -19.03 -2.02
C ILE A 265 19.28 -18.60 -2.57
N PRO A 266 18.34 -19.54 -2.83
CA PRO A 266 17.04 -19.20 -3.38
C PRO A 266 16.19 -18.40 -2.39
N LEU A 267 15.32 -17.54 -2.92
CA LEU A 267 14.37 -16.73 -2.17
C LEU A 267 12.98 -17.36 -2.28
N SER A 268 12.24 -17.38 -1.18
CA SER A 268 10.84 -17.81 -1.12
C SER A 268 9.90 -16.81 -1.81
N VAL A 269 8.67 -17.28 -2.13
CA VAL A 269 7.60 -16.44 -2.70
C VAL A 269 7.31 -15.20 -1.82
N SER A 270 7.35 -15.38 -0.49
CA SER A 270 7.06 -14.32 0.48
C SER A 270 8.14 -13.24 0.51
N GLU A 271 9.40 -13.64 0.33
CA GLU A 271 10.56 -12.74 0.30
C GLU A 271 10.60 -11.96 -1.01
N TRP A 272 10.38 -12.64 -2.14
CA TRP A 272 10.22 -11.96 -3.44
C TRP A 272 9.08 -10.95 -3.42
N THR A 273 7.91 -11.31 -2.88
CA THR A 273 6.76 -10.40 -2.77
C THR A 273 7.09 -9.20 -1.87
N SER A 274 7.85 -9.41 -0.80
CA SER A 274 8.30 -8.33 0.08
C SER A 274 9.30 -7.41 -0.61
N ALA A 275 10.24 -7.96 -1.38
CA ALA A 275 11.19 -7.22 -2.23
C ALA A 275 10.46 -6.34 -3.25
N ILE A 276 9.53 -6.91 -4.02
CA ILE A 276 8.69 -6.19 -4.98
C ILE A 276 7.92 -5.07 -4.27
N SER A 277 7.41 -5.33 -3.07
CA SER A 277 6.70 -4.32 -2.29
C SER A 277 7.61 -3.21 -1.74
N PHE A 278 8.89 -3.46 -1.46
CA PHE A 278 9.84 -2.41 -1.07
C PHE A 278 10.26 -1.56 -2.26
N ALA A 279 10.61 -2.18 -3.38
CA ALA A 279 10.97 -1.47 -4.61
C ALA A 279 9.86 -0.53 -5.13
N SER A 280 8.61 -0.81 -4.76
CA SER A 280 7.46 -0.06 -5.25
C SER A 280 6.83 0.94 -4.29
N LYS A 281 6.95 0.72 -2.96
CA LYS A 281 6.22 1.51 -1.95
C LYS A 281 7.13 2.35 -1.06
N TYR A 282 8.44 2.41 -1.34
CA TYR A 282 9.36 3.25 -0.57
C TYR A 282 9.14 4.76 -0.79
N VAL A 283 8.51 5.14 -1.91
CA VAL A 283 8.15 6.53 -2.24
C VAL A 283 6.71 6.80 -1.85
N ALA A 284 6.43 8.03 -1.39
CA ALA A 284 5.08 8.46 -1.02
C ALA A 284 4.06 8.44 -2.17
N LYS A 285 4.52 8.69 -3.41
CA LYS A 285 3.71 8.59 -4.64
C LYS A 285 4.46 7.72 -5.64
N ALA A 286 3.85 6.60 -6.02
CA ALA A 286 4.42 5.71 -7.04
C ALA A 286 4.44 6.41 -8.40
N THR A 287 5.55 6.28 -9.11
CA THR A 287 5.73 6.75 -10.48
C THR A 287 6.01 5.57 -11.42
N ASP A 288 6.25 5.87 -12.68
CA ASP A 288 6.58 4.87 -13.71
C ASP A 288 7.83 4.06 -13.33
N VAL A 289 8.81 4.68 -12.66
CA VAL A 289 10.06 4.04 -12.24
C VAL A 289 9.81 2.93 -11.21
N GLU A 290 8.95 3.18 -10.22
CA GLU A 290 8.59 2.18 -9.21
C GLU A 290 7.80 1.03 -9.83
N VAL A 291 6.93 1.31 -10.80
CA VAL A 291 6.19 0.29 -11.55
C VAL A 291 7.15 -0.58 -12.34
N GLU A 292 8.08 0.02 -13.10
CA GLU A 292 9.12 -0.69 -13.86
C GLU A 292 9.98 -1.58 -12.97
N SER A 293 10.40 -1.06 -11.82
CA SER A 293 11.24 -1.79 -10.86
C SER A 293 10.50 -2.99 -10.26
N ALA A 294 9.23 -2.80 -9.89
CA ALA A 294 8.38 -3.88 -9.36
C ALA A 294 8.17 -4.99 -10.39
N LEU A 295 7.87 -4.56 -11.61
CA LEU A 295 7.68 -5.42 -12.77
C LEU A 295 8.96 -6.22 -13.09
N LYS A 296 10.13 -5.55 -13.11
CA LYS A 296 11.44 -6.19 -13.33
C LYS A 296 11.71 -7.28 -12.28
N LEU A 297 11.49 -6.99 -11.00
CA LEU A 297 11.67 -7.97 -9.93
C LEU A 297 10.69 -9.15 -10.05
N TRP A 298 9.44 -8.91 -10.45
CA TRP A 298 8.50 -9.99 -10.75
C TRP A 298 8.96 -10.86 -11.93
N ARG A 299 9.51 -10.24 -12.98
CA ARG A 299 10.12 -11.00 -14.08
C ARG A 299 11.30 -11.83 -13.59
N GLU A 300 12.22 -11.27 -12.80
CA GLU A 300 13.34 -12.03 -12.20
C GLU A 300 12.83 -13.23 -11.37
N MET A 301 11.78 -13.01 -10.56
CA MET A 301 11.15 -14.04 -9.75
C MET A 301 10.60 -15.22 -10.59
N GLU A 302 9.77 -14.94 -11.60
CA GLU A 302 9.17 -16.03 -12.40
C GLU A 302 10.14 -16.63 -13.43
N HIS A 303 11.05 -15.83 -14.00
CA HIS A 303 11.94 -16.25 -15.09
C HIS A 303 13.23 -16.88 -14.64
N ILE A 304 13.94 -16.18 -13.75
CA ILE A 304 15.30 -16.55 -13.39
C ILE A 304 15.26 -17.51 -12.22
N ALA A 305 14.46 -17.20 -11.20
CA ALA A 305 14.32 -18.05 -10.02
C ALA A 305 13.30 -19.19 -10.21
N GLY A 306 12.44 -19.13 -11.25
CA GLY A 306 11.41 -20.14 -11.50
C GLY A 306 10.29 -20.17 -10.45
N VAL A 307 10.17 -19.12 -9.62
CA VAL A 307 9.20 -19.04 -8.53
C VAL A 307 7.94 -18.33 -9.03
N ARG A 308 6.80 -19.03 -9.05
CA ARG A 308 5.54 -18.46 -9.55
C ARG A 308 4.95 -17.44 -8.57
N GLY A 309 4.53 -16.27 -9.08
CA GLY A 309 3.82 -15.27 -8.28
C GLY A 309 2.45 -15.78 -7.80
N ASN A 310 2.10 -15.46 -6.56
CA ASN A 310 0.80 -15.81 -5.97
C ASN A 310 -0.13 -14.59 -5.90
N TYR A 311 -1.31 -14.76 -5.29
CA TYR A 311 -2.30 -13.67 -5.12
C TYR A 311 -1.69 -12.44 -4.43
N ALA A 312 -0.76 -12.61 -3.47
CA ALA A 312 -0.12 -11.49 -2.79
C ALA A 312 0.81 -10.71 -3.73
N THR A 313 1.60 -11.41 -4.55
CA THR A 313 2.48 -10.79 -5.56
C THR A 313 1.69 -9.92 -6.53
N PHE A 314 0.63 -10.47 -7.13
CA PHE A 314 -0.21 -9.75 -8.09
C PHE A 314 -0.98 -8.58 -7.46
N ASN A 315 -1.42 -8.72 -6.20
CA ASN A 315 -2.01 -7.62 -5.44
C ASN A 315 -1.04 -6.45 -5.23
N VAL A 316 0.26 -6.73 -4.99
CA VAL A 316 1.27 -5.66 -4.91
C VAL A 316 1.46 -4.99 -6.26
N LEU A 317 1.58 -5.76 -7.35
CA LEU A 317 1.74 -5.20 -8.70
C LEU A 317 0.54 -4.34 -9.10
N TYR A 318 -0.68 -4.81 -8.82
CA TYR A 318 -1.92 -4.08 -9.07
C TYR A 318 -1.98 -2.76 -8.28
N ASP A 319 -1.74 -2.81 -6.97
CA ASP A 319 -1.76 -1.61 -6.10
C ASP A 319 -0.77 -0.53 -6.58
N VAL A 320 0.40 -0.95 -7.04
CA VAL A 320 1.46 -0.04 -7.50
C VAL A 320 1.11 0.56 -8.85
N ALA A 321 0.65 -0.25 -9.81
CA ALA A 321 0.18 0.23 -11.11
C ALA A 321 -0.95 1.26 -10.96
N CYS A 322 -1.94 0.96 -10.11
CA CYS A 322 -3.06 1.87 -9.86
C CYS A 322 -2.63 3.17 -9.17
N LYS A 323 -1.73 3.11 -8.18
CA LYS A 323 -1.19 4.30 -7.51
C LYS A 323 -0.34 5.19 -8.41
N ALA A 324 0.32 4.59 -9.40
CA ALA A 324 1.04 5.32 -10.46
C ALA A 324 0.10 5.86 -11.55
N GLY A 325 -1.21 5.58 -11.49
CA GLY A 325 -2.19 5.98 -12.50
C GLY A 325 -2.14 5.15 -13.78
N LYS A 326 -1.45 4.00 -13.79
CA LYS A 326 -1.38 3.06 -14.91
C LYS A 326 -2.55 2.09 -14.87
N PHE A 327 -3.76 2.62 -15.04
CA PHE A 327 -4.99 1.85 -14.89
C PHE A 327 -5.14 0.72 -15.91
N THR A 328 -4.70 0.94 -17.16
CA THR A 328 -4.68 -0.06 -18.23
C THR A 328 -3.81 -1.26 -17.86
N LEU A 329 -2.60 -1.02 -17.36
CA LEU A 329 -1.73 -2.05 -16.82
C LEU A 329 -2.39 -2.76 -15.61
N GLY A 330 -3.03 -2.01 -14.72
CA GLY A 330 -3.80 -2.58 -13.61
C GLY A 330 -4.88 -3.55 -14.08
N GLU A 331 -5.64 -3.20 -15.12
CA GLU A 331 -6.66 -4.07 -15.73
C GLU A 331 -6.05 -5.30 -16.40
N MET A 332 -4.87 -5.19 -17.01
CA MET A 332 -4.14 -6.34 -17.56
C MET A 332 -3.67 -7.30 -16.46
N ILE A 333 -3.12 -6.76 -15.37
CA ILE A 333 -2.74 -7.54 -14.18
C ILE A 333 -3.97 -8.24 -13.59
N TYR A 334 -5.11 -7.55 -13.53
CA TYR A 334 -6.36 -8.13 -13.07
C TYR A 334 -6.85 -9.29 -13.96
N LYS A 335 -6.84 -9.12 -15.28
CA LYS A 335 -7.19 -10.19 -16.24
C LYS A 335 -6.25 -11.39 -16.10
N GLU A 336 -4.98 -11.16 -15.84
CA GLU A 336 -4.02 -12.23 -15.59
C GLU A 336 -4.31 -12.98 -14.30
N MET A 337 -4.72 -12.30 -13.22
CA MET A 337 -5.14 -12.96 -11.98
C MET A 337 -6.33 -13.90 -12.23
N ILE A 338 -7.32 -13.46 -13.04
CA ILE A 338 -8.46 -14.28 -13.45
C ILE A 338 -7.99 -15.49 -14.27
N ALA A 339 -7.16 -15.25 -15.29
CA ALA A 339 -6.65 -16.31 -16.17
C ALA A 339 -5.86 -17.38 -15.40
N ARG A 340 -5.18 -16.99 -14.31
CA ARG A 340 -4.44 -17.89 -13.41
C ARG A 340 -5.31 -18.55 -12.34
N GLY A 341 -6.59 -18.20 -12.22
CA GLY A 341 -7.49 -18.70 -11.18
C GLY A 341 -7.07 -18.28 -9.77
N LEU A 342 -6.43 -17.11 -9.61
CA LEU A 342 -6.01 -16.62 -8.29
C LEU A 342 -7.22 -16.08 -7.52
N GLU A 343 -7.45 -16.59 -6.31
CA GLU A 343 -8.53 -16.11 -5.46
C GLU A 343 -8.37 -14.63 -5.09
N TYR A 344 -9.48 -13.91 -5.12
CA TYR A 344 -9.54 -12.55 -4.58
C TYR A 344 -9.51 -12.60 -3.06
N ASN A 345 -8.75 -11.66 -2.49
CA ASN A 345 -8.64 -11.44 -1.06
C ASN A 345 -9.21 -10.05 -0.76
N ARG A 346 -9.69 -9.79 0.46
CA ARG A 346 -9.97 -8.46 1.02
C ARG A 346 -9.12 -7.33 0.44
N PHE A 347 -7.79 -7.51 0.39
CA PHE A 347 -6.87 -6.49 -0.10
C PHE A 347 -7.20 -6.06 -1.55
N HIS A 348 -7.57 -7.00 -2.40
CA HIS A 348 -7.93 -6.75 -3.79
C HIS A 348 -9.16 -5.83 -3.89
N TYR A 349 -10.25 -6.15 -3.18
CA TYR A 349 -11.46 -5.33 -3.16
C TYR A 349 -11.20 -3.91 -2.63
N VAL A 350 -10.42 -3.77 -1.56
CA VAL A 350 -10.04 -2.45 -1.03
C VAL A 350 -9.20 -1.66 -2.03
N SER A 351 -8.25 -2.31 -2.71
CA SER A 351 -7.47 -1.68 -3.77
C SER A 351 -8.34 -1.28 -4.96
N MET A 352 -9.39 -2.03 -5.30
CA MET A 352 -10.35 -1.64 -6.33
C MET A 352 -11.13 -0.38 -5.93
N ILE A 353 -11.70 -0.33 -4.72
CA ILE A 353 -12.40 0.87 -4.20
C ILE A 353 -11.47 2.10 -4.29
N PHE A 354 -10.22 1.95 -3.84
CA PHE A 354 -9.24 3.03 -3.88
C PHE A 354 -8.91 3.45 -5.33
N THR A 355 -8.82 2.50 -6.25
CA THR A 355 -8.55 2.75 -7.68
C THR A 355 -9.71 3.48 -8.35
N CYS A 356 -10.96 3.10 -8.08
CA CYS A 356 -12.15 3.81 -8.54
C CYS A 356 -12.14 5.26 -8.04
N GLY A 357 -11.78 5.48 -6.77
CA GLY A 357 -11.55 6.82 -6.23
C GLY A 357 -10.44 7.61 -6.94
N LEU A 358 -9.38 6.96 -7.43
CA LEU A 358 -8.36 7.63 -8.26
C LEU A 358 -8.83 7.95 -9.68
N LYS A 359 -9.77 7.17 -10.22
CA LYS A 359 -10.46 7.43 -11.49
C LYS A 359 -11.60 8.45 -11.34
N SER A 360 -11.88 8.94 -10.13
CA SER A 360 -13.06 9.75 -9.78
C SER A 360 -14.39 9.08 -10.17
N ASP A 361 -14.43 7.75 -10.06
CA ASP A 361 -15.58 6.91 -10.36
C ASP A 361 -16.25 6.47 -9.05
N GLY A 362 -17.29 7.21 -8.64
CA GLY A 362 -18.05 6.92 -7.41
C GLY A 362 -18.88 5.64 -7.52
N ASP A 363 -19.50 5.39 -8.68
CA ASP A 363 -20.34 4.22 -8.91
C ASP A 363 -19.52 2.93 -8.97
N GLY A 364 -18.36 2.96 -9.63
CA GLY A 364 -17.41 1.86 -9.59
C GLY A 364 -16.92 1.55 -8.17
N ALA A 365 -16.73 2.58 -7.33
CA ALA A 365 -16.38 2.38 -5.93
C ALA A 365 -17.51 1.70 -5.14
N ARG A 366 -18.77 2.09 -5.36
CA ARG A 366 -19.94 1.42 -4.75
C ARG A 366 -20.09 -0.02 -5.23
N ALA A 367 -19.90 -0.29 -6.53
CA ALA A 367 -19.92 -1.64 -7.08
C ALA A 367 -18.82 -2.52 -6.49
N ALA A 368 -17.60 -1.99 -6.32
CA ALA A 368 -16.49 -2.69 -5.68
C ALA A 368 -16.78 -2.97 -4.18
N TYR A 369 -17.42 -2.04 -3.48
CA TYR A 369 -17.87 -2.24 -2.10
C TYR A 369 -18.98 -3.30 -2.00
N ALA A 370 -19.98 -3.26 -2.89
CA ALA A 370 -21.02 -4.27 -2.96
C ALA A 370 -20.42 -5.66 -3.24
N ALA A 371 -19.43 -5.75 -4.13
CA ALA A 371 -18.71 -7.00 -4.38
C ALA A 371 -17.96 -7.51 -3.13
N LEU A 372 -17.35 -6.62 -2.33
CA LEU A 372 -16.72 -6.97 -1.05
C LEU A 372 -17.73 -7.55 -0.06
N VAL A 373 -18.88 -6.88 0.10
CA VAL A 373 -19.96 -7.33 0.99
C VAL A 373 -20.55 -8.66 0.51
N ASN A 374 -20.77 -8.80 -0.80
CA ASN A 374 -21.28 -10.02 -1.42
C ASN A 374 -20.31 -11.20 -1.28
N ALA A 375 -19.00 -10.94 -1.31
CA ALA A 375 -17.96 -11.93 -1.05
C ALA A 375 -17.88 -12.37 0.43
N GLY A 376 -18.64 -11.73 1.32
CA GLY A 376 -18.68 -12.04 2.74
C GLY A 376 -17.46 -11.54 3.53
N GLU A 377 -16.73 -10.57 2.99
CA GLU A 377 -15.58 -9.97 3.65
C GLU A 377 -16.01 -9.01 4.78
N ILE A 378 -15.23 -8.96 5.85
CA ILE A 378 -15.52 -8.09 7.01
C ILE A 378 -15.43 -6.62 6.60
N VAL A 379 -16.39 -5.78 6.95
CA VAL A 379 -16.26 -4.32 6.79
C VAL A 379 -15.60 -3.74 8.04
N ASP A 380 -14.48 -3.03 7.87
CA ASP A 380 -13.73 -2.37 8.96
C ASP A 380 -13.52 -0.87 8.65
N THR A 381 -12.92 -0.16 9.59
CA THR A 381 -12.53 1.25 9.40
C THR A 381 -11.72 1.49 8.12
N VAL A 382 -10.88 0.55 7.69
CA VAL A 382 -10.05 0.72 6.47
C VAL A 382 -10.90 0.72 5.21
N VAL A 383 -11.89 -0.18 5.11
CA VAL A 383 -12.83 -0.23 3.99
C VAL A 383 -13.65 1.05 3.92
N LEU A 384 -14.22 1.49 5.05
CA LEU A 384 -15.02 2.72 5.10
C LEU A 384 -14.19 3.97 4.79
N ASN A 385 -12.94 4.05 5.28
CA ASN A 385 -12.01 5.13 4.92
C ASN A 385 -11.65 5.14 3.44
N ALA A 386 -11.52 3.96 2.80
CA ALA A 386 -11.32 3.86 1.37
C ALA A 386 -12.54 4.40 0.61
N MET A 387 -13.76 4.09 1.05
CA MET A 387 -15.01 4.63 0.48
C MET A 387 -15.13 6.14 0.67
N ILE A 388 -14.90 6.66 1.88
CA ILE A 388 -14.87 8.11 2.16
C ILE A 388 -13.88 8.80 1.24
N SER A 389 -12.65 8.25 1.11
CA SER A 389 -11.65 8.83 0.21
C SER A 389 -12.07 8.77 -1.25
N ALA A 390 -12.76 7.71 -1.70
CA ALA A 390 -13.21 7.57 -3.07
C ALA A 390 -14.31 8.58 -3.40
N LEU A 391 -15.34 8.67 -2.56
CA LEU A 391 -16.48 9.58 -2.73
C LEU A 391 -16.06 11.06 -2.71
N ILE A 392 -15.13 11.43 -1.82
CA ILE A 392 -14.56 12.79 -1.81
C ILE A 392 -13.87 13.10 -3.14
N LYS A 393 -13.12 12.15 -3.71
CA LYS A 393 -12.42 12.33 -5.01
C LYS A 393 -13.38 12.27 -6.22
N SER A 394 -14.52 11.64 -6.07
CA SER A 394 -15.60 11.59 -7.06
C SER A 394 -16.59 12.75 -6.93
N TYR A 395 -16.26 13.79 -6.14
CA TYR A 395 -17.07 15.00 -5.93
C TYR A 395 -18.41 14.76 -5.23
N GLU A 396 -18.51 13.73 -4.39
CA GLU A 396 -19.70 13.40 -3.59
C GLU A 396 -19.41 13.48 -2.07
N PRO A 397 -19.09 14.67 -1.50
CA PRO A 397 -18.73 14.78 -0.08
C PRO A 397 -19.89 14.54 0.88
N SER A 398 -21.14 14.77 0.47
CA SER A 398 -22.34 14.48 1.27
C SER A 398 -22.47 12.98 1.58
N ALA A 399 -22.18 12.14 0.59
CA ALA A 399 -22.08 10.69 0.72
C ALA A 399 -21.08 10.27 1.79
N ALA A 400 -19.89 10.86 1.71
CA ALA A 400 -18.78 10.57 2.60
C ALA A 400 -19.10 10.95 4.05
N LEU A 401 -19.81 12.07 4.25
CA LEU A 401 -20.30 12.47 5.57
C LEU A 401 -21.34 11.51 6.14
N ASN A 402 -22.25 10.98 5.31
CA ASN A 402 -23.23 10.00 5.76
C ASN A 402 -22.54 8.73 6.27
N ILE A 403 -21.53 8.23 5.53
CA ILE A 403 -20.72 7.09 5.98
C ILE A 403 -20.03 7.39 7.31
N TYR A 404 -19.47 8.60 7.47
CA TYR A 404 -18.86 9.02 8.73
C TYR A 404 -19.83 9.03 9.91
N GLU A 405 -21.04 9.57 9.73
CA GLU A 405 -22.05 9.59 10.80
C GLU A 405 -22.51 8.16 11.16
N ARG A 406 -22.70 7.29 10.17
CA ARG A 406 -23.03 5.87 10.42
C ARG A 406 -21.90 5.16 11.17
N MET A 407 -20.64 5.45 10.82
CA MET A 407 -19.46 4.93 11.53
C MET A 407 -19.45 5.34 13.00
N LYS A 408 -19.87 6.57 13.33
CA LYS A 408 -20.01 7.05 14.71
C LYS A 408 -21.12 6.31 15.47
N ILE A 409 -22.27 6.12 14.84
CA ILE A 409 -23.41 5.40 15.44
C ILE A 409 -22.99 3.96 15.77
N MET A 410 -22.39 3.26 14.80
CA MET A 410 -21.90 1.90 15.00
C MET A 410 -20.83 1.80 16.09
N HIS A 411 -19.96 2.81 16.21
CA HIS A 411 -18.96 2.84 17.26
C HIS A 411 -19.61 2.98 18.65
N ALA A 412 -20.60 3.87 18.78
CA ALA A 412 -21.31 4.08 20.04
C ALA A 412 -22.06 2.83 20.50
N GLU A 413 -22.72 2.12 19.59
CA GLU A 413 -23.47 0.89 19.85
C GLU A 413 -22.58 -0.28 20.31
N ARG A 414 -21.31 -0.29 19.90
CA ARG A 414 -20.36 -1.41 20.11
C ARG A 414 -19.42 -1.20 21.30
N SER A 415 -19.78 -0.31 22.22
CA SER A 415 -18.99 0.06 23.40
C SER A 415 -18.64 -1.16 24.26
N GLY A 416 -17.41 -1.67 24.08
CA GLY A 416 -16.89 -2.91 24.66
C GLY A 416 -15.69 -3.51 23.89
N THR A 417 -15.35 -2.98 22.72
CA THR A 417 -14.27 -3.47 21.86
C THR A 417 -13.02 -2.59 21.90
N GLN A 418 -11.86 -3.23 21.73
CA GLN A 418 -10.48 -2.74 21.95
C GLN A 418 -10.23 -1.26 21.59
N GLU A 419 -9.63 -0.55 22.54
CA GLU A 419 -9.05 0.78 22.36
C GLU A 419 -8.13 0.81 21.13
N TRP A 420 -8.18 1.92 20.38
CA TRP A 420 -7.26 2.15 19.27
C TRP A 420 -5.81 1.96 19.73
N HIS A 421 -5.10 0.98 19.16
CA HIS A 421 -3.72 0.73 19.54
C HIS A 421 -2.78 1.73 18.86
N ARG A 422 -2.04 2.50 19.68
CA ARG A 422 -1.00 3.44 19.21
C ARG A 422 0.12 2.76 18.44
N HIS A 423 0.62 1.64 18.97
CA HIS A 423 1.70 0.88 18.34
C HIS A 423 1.19 0.09 17.12
N PHE A 424 1.83 0.28 15.97
CA PHE A 424 1.45 -0.37 14.72
C PHE A 424 1.52 -1.91 14.78
N LYS A 425 2.43 -2.46 15.60
CA LYS A 425 2.58 -3.91 15.81
C LYS A 425 1.29 -4.52 16.38
N ASN A 426 0.69 -3.91 17.40
CA ASN A 426 -0.58 -4.36 17.99
C ASN A 426 -1.74 -4.22 16.99
N ARG A 427 -1.80 -3.12 16.22
CA ARG A 427 -2.80 -2.97 15.13
C ARG A 427 -2.69 -4.09 14.11
N ARG A 428 -1.46 -4.50 13.77
CA ARG A 428 -1.20 -5.61 12.85
C ARG A 428 -1.68 -6.94 13.42
N GLU A 429 -1.51 -7.19 14.72
CA GLU A 429 -1.99 -8.41 15.37
C GLU A 429 -3.52 -8.51 15.37
N VAL A 430 -4.20 -7.44 15.76
CA VAL A 430 -5.67 -7.36 15.70
C VAL A 430 -6.15 -7.60 14.28
N LYS A 431 -5.53 -6.96 13.28
CA LYS A 431 -5.84 -7.19 11.88
C LYS A 431 -5.61 -8.65 11.46
N ARG A 432 -4.53 -9.28 11.90
CA ARG A 432 -4.27 -10.71 11.61
C ARG A 432 -5.28 -11.64 12.29
N ALA A 433 -5.72 -11.32 13.50
CA ALA A 433 -6.76 -12.06 14.19
C ALA A 433 -8.10 -11.93 13.44
N LEU A 434 -8.49 -10.72 13.05
CA LEU A 434 -9.69 -10.46 12.24
C LEU A 434 -9.65 -11.20 10.91
N LEU A 435 -8.52 -11.16 10.20
CA LEU A 435 -8.35 -11.89 8.93
C LEU A 435 -8.42 -13.40 9.11
N ARG A 436 -7.89 -13.95 10.21
CA ARG A 436 -8.03 -15.38 10.52
C ARG A 436 -9.48 -15.75 10.77
N MET A 437 -10.20 -14.98 11.58
CA MET A 437 -11.63 -15.18 11.80
C MET A 437 -12.44 -15.07 10.50
N ALA A 438 -12.12 -14.10 9.63
CA ALA A 438 -12.77 -13.95 8.33
C ALA A 438 -12.58 -15.18 7.44
N LEU A 439 -11.37 -15.75 7.42
CA LEU A 439 -11.06 -16.95 6.64
C LEU A 439 -11.75 -18.20 7.22
N GLU A 440 -11.70 -18.37 8.54
CA GLU A 440 -12.33 -19.50 9.24
C GLU A 440 -13.85 -19.52 9.03
N PHE A 441 -14.49 -18.35 9.07
CA PHE A 441 -15.95 -18.22 8.94
C PHE A 441 -16.42 -17.83 7.54
N LYS A 442 -15.59 -17.89 6.49
CA LYS A 442 -15.94 -17.43 5.13
C LYS A 442 -17.27 -18.01 4.62
N HIS A 443 -17.53 -19.28 4.91
CA HIS A 443 -18.74 -19.99 4.49
C HIS A 443 -19.86 -20.04 5.56
N ASP A 444 -19.59 -19.59 6.80
CA ASP A 444 -20.56 -19.57 7.89
C ASP A 444 -21.15 -18.16 8.07
N PRO A 445 -22.45 -17.95 7.80
CA PRO A 445 -23.11 -16.66 7.99
C PRO A 445 -23.09 -16.15 9.44
N LYS A 446 -23.21 -17.02 10.45
CA LYS A 446 -23.19 -16.59 11.87
C LYS A 446 -21.81 -16.20 12.32
N GLY A 447 -20.81 -17.02 11.97
CA GLY A 447 -19.41 -16.72 12.21
C GLY A 447 -18.99 -15.39 11.61
N ARG A 448 -19.47 -15.07 10.39
CA ARG A 448 -19.27 -13.76 9.76
C ARG A 448 -19.92 -12.62 10.55
N ALA A 449 -21.18 -12.76 10.96
CA ALA A 449 -21.84 -11.75 11.78
C ALA A 449 -21.08 -11.50 13.10
N LYS A 450 -20.62 -12.56 13.75
CA LYS A 450 -19.78 -12.46 14.96
C LYS A 450 -18.43 -11.79 14.70
N ALA A 451 -17.78 -12.12 13.60
CA ALA A 451 -16.52 -11.49 13.18
C ALA A 451 -16.72 -10.01 12.77
N GLN A 452 -17.89 -9.67 12.22
CA GLN A 452 -18.28 -8.30 11.90
C GLN A 452 -18.60 -7.48 13.15
N GLN A 453 -19.18 -8.11 14.18
CA GLN A 453 -19.39 -7.49 15.50
C GLN A 453 -18.06 -7.26 16.24
N SER A 454 -17.09 -8.15 16.08
CA SER A 454 -15.74 -7.96 16.63
C SER A 454 -14.86 -7.00 15.81
N SER A 455 -15.30 -6.63 14.60
CA SER A 455 -14.62 -5.64 13.75
C SER A 455 -14.67 -4.25 14.38
N ILE A 456 -13.51 -3.61 14.41
CA ILE A 456 -13.36 -2.22 14.87
C ILE A 456 -13.87 -1.32 13.74
N VAL A 457 -15.04 -0.73 13.98
CA VAL A 457 -15.60 0.35 13.17
C VAL A 457 -15.62 1.59 14.06
N CYS A 458 -14.56 2.40 13.98
CA CYS A 458 -14.43 3.66 14.70
C CYS A 458 -13.66 4.69 13.87
N PRO A 459 -14.03 5.99 13.95
CA PRO A 459 -13.27 7.06 13.29
C PRO A 459 -11.79 7.03 13.73
N ASP A 460 -10.89 6.97 12.76
CA ASP A 460 -9.44 6.95 13.03
C ASP A 460 -8.75 8.23 12.56
N ILE A 461 -7.43 8.30 12.77
CA ILE A 461 -6.59 9.42 12.31
C ILE A 461 -6.76 9.63 10.79
N GLN A 462 -6.93 8.56 10.02
CA GLN A 462 -7.06 8.64 8.57
C GLN A 462 -8.44 9.19 8.17
N THR A 463 -9.52 8.85 8.87
CA THR A 463 -10.86 9.42 8.69
C THR A 463 -10.81 10.93 8.86
N TYR A 464 -10.28 11.41 9.99
CA TYR A 464 -10.16 12.83 10.27
C TYR A 464 -9.20 13.54 9.31
N ARG A 465 -8.10 12.88 8.91
CA ARG A 465 -7.20 13.42 7.88
C ARG A 465 -7.91 13.63 6.55
N LEU A 466 -8.75 12.71 6.11
CA LEU A 466 -9.51 12.84 4.87
C LEU A 466 -10.51 13.99 4.94
N LEU A 467 -11.32 14.04 6.01
CA LEU A 467 -12.33 15.07 6.21
C LEU A 467 -11.72 16.46 6.38
N VAL A 468 -10.76 16.62 7.30
CA VAL A 468 -10.08 17.91 7.53
C VAL A 468 -9.36 18.37 6.26
N ASN A 469 -8.69 17.48 5.53
CA ASN A 469 -8.07 17.85 4.25
C ASN A 469 -9.10 18.34 3.23
N HIS A 470 -10.26 17.67 3.11
CA HIS A 470 -11.32 18.10 2.19
C HIS A 470 -11.88 19.49 2.56
N PHE A 471 -12.32 19.69 3.81
CA PHE A 471 -12.90 20.96 4.22
C PHE A 471 -11.89 22.10 4.27
N ALA A 472 -10.65 21.84 4.71
CA ALA A 472 -9.62 22.87 4.79
C ALA A 472 -9.03 23.26 3.43
N VAL A 473 -8.75 22.29 2.56
CA VAL A 473 -8.02 22.52 1.31
C VAL A 473 -8.98 22.70 0.14
N THR A 474 -9.99 21.83 -0.01
CA THR A 474 -10.90 21.83 -1.16
C THR A 474 -12.04 22.84 -1.01
N GLU A 475 -12.79 22.80 0.10
CA GLU A 475 -13.97 23.66 0.28
C GLU A 475 -13.67 25.02 0.92
N GLY A 476 -12.59 25.12 1.72
CA GLY A 476 -12.26 26.34 2.47
C GLY A 476 -13.16 26.60 3.69
N GLU A 477 -13.88 25.59 4.17
CA GLU A 477 -14.75 25.66 5.33
C GLU A 477 -14.00 25.38 6.64
N LEU A 478 -13.31 26.39 7.16
CA LEU A 478 -12.49 26.27 8.37
C LEU A 478 -13.29 25.83 9.61
N ASP A 479 -14.55 26.24 9.75
CA ASP A 479 -15.34 25.92 10.96
C ASP A 479 -15.76 24.45 10.98
N LYS A 480 -16.09 23.84 9.84
CA LYS A 480 -16.32 22.39 9.76
C LYS A 480 -15.03 21.62 10.09
N ALA A 481 -13.90 22.07 9.54
CA ALA A 481 -12.60 21.48 9.86
C ALA A 481 -12.27 21.56 11.37
N ALA A 482 -12.58 22.69 12.02
CA ALA A 482 -12.40 22.86 13.46
C ALA A 482 -13.29 21.91 14.28
N LYS A 483 -14.57 21.74 13.90
CA LYS A 483 -15.48 20.79 14.54
C LYS A 483 -14.93 19.36 14.51
N PHE A 484 -14.37 18.93 13.39
CA PHE A 484 -13.76 17.59 13.31
C PHE A 484 -12.53 17.46 14.22
N LEU A 485 -11.73 18.52 14.41
CA LEU A 485 -10.60 18.50 15.35
C LEU A 485 -11.06 18.47 16.81
N GLU A 486 -12.19 19.10 17.14
CA GLU A 486 -12.81 19.00 18.46
C GLU A 486 -13.35 17.58 18.71
N GLU A 487 -14.03 16.99 17.72
CA GLU A 487 -14.53 15.61 17.78
C GLU A 487 -13.40 14.59 17.95
N MET A 488 -12.23 14.81 17.35
CA MET A 488 -11.06 13.95 17.58
C MET A 488 -10.70 13.82 19.06
N GLY A 489 -10.86 14.90 19.83
CA GLY A 489 -10.64 14.89 21.28
C GLY A 489 -11.64 14.00 22.02
N LEU A 490 -12.89 13.94 21.55
CA LEU A 490 -13.94 13.10 22.13
C LEU A 490 -13.67 11.61 21.93
N PHE A 491 -13.14 11.23 20.77
CA PHE A 491 -12.77 9.84 20.45
C PHE A 491 -11.34 9.47 20.89
N ASN A 492 -10.65 10.36 21.63
CA ASN A 492 -9.27 10.19 22.08
C ASN A 492 -8.28 9.82 20.93
N VAL A 493 -8.51 10.39 19.74
CA VAL A 493 -7.65 10.17 18.57
C VAL A 493 -6.46 11.14 18.63
N PRO A 494 -5.21 10.65 18.54
CA PRO A 494 -4.06 11.53 18.69
C PRO A 494 -3.92 12.50 17.52
N LEU A 495 -3.42 13.70 17.82
CA LEU A 495 -3.06 14.68 16.81
C LEU A 495 -1.88 14.17 15.98
N HIS A 496 -1.97 14.31 14.65
CA HIS A 496 -0.93 13.88 13.72
C HIS A 496 -0.50 15.05 12.84
N GLY A 497 0.79 15.13 12.47
CA GLY A 497 1.37 16.26 11.72
C GLY A 497 0.70 16.53 10.38
N ALA A 498 0.10 15.52 9.76
CA ALA A 498 -0.66 15.68 8.51
C ALA A 498 -1.88 16.61 8.64
N LEU A 499 -2.51 16.69 9.83
CA LEU A 499 -3.64 17.59 10.06
C LEU A 499 -3.19 19.05 10.04
N PHE A 500 -2.08 19.34 10.72
CA PHE A 500 -1.44 20.66 10.68
C PHE A 500 -1.03 21.04 9.26
N LEU A 501 -0.45 20.10 8.50
CA LEU A 501 -0.11 20.33 7.10
C LEU A 501 -1.35 20.70 6.26
N SER A 502 -2.46 19.98 6.42
CA SER A 502 -3.73 20.29 5.74
C SER A 502 -4.25 21.68 6.09
N LEU A 503 -4.19 22.06 7.37
CA LEU A 503 -4.59 23.40 7.82
C LEU A 503 -3.70 24.48 7.22
N PHE A 504 -2.37 24.36 7.32
CA PHE A 504 -1.44 25.33 6.74
C PHE A 504 -1.62 25.47 5.23
N LYS A 505 -1.86 24.35 4.53
CA LYS A 505 -2.20 24.38 3.09
C LYS A 505 -3.53 25.11 2.84
N GLY A 506 -4.54 24.89 3.69
CA GLY A 506 -5.79 25.66 3.65
C GLY A 506 -5.55 27.16 3.81
N PHE A 507 -4.73 27.59 4.77
CA PHE A 507 -4.34 29.00 4.94
C PHE A 507 -3.54 29.55 3.74
N CYS A 508 -2.73 28.72 3.06
CA CYS A 508 -2.04 29.14 1.84
C CYS A 508 -3.02 29.45 0.69
N ILE A 509 -4.10 28.68 0.57
CA ILE A 509 -5.03 28.76 -0.57
C ILE A 509 -6.14 29.79 -0.32
N HIS A 510 -6.76 29.74 0.87
CA HIS A 510 -7.95 30.51 1.21
C HIS A 510 -7.64 31.74 2.09
N GLY A 511 -6.39 31.87 2.54
CA GLY A 511 -5.93 33.00 3.35
C GLY A 511 -5.71 34.28 2.54
N GLY A 512 -5.77 35.43 3.22
CA GLY A 512 -5.54 36.75 2.61
C GLY A 512 -6.75 37.35 1.87
N THR A 513 -7.81 36.57 1.64
CA THR A 513 -9.09 37.06 1.10
C THR A 513 -9.96 37.73 2.16
N ARG A 514 -10.45 38.94 1.87
CA ARG A 514 -11.34 39.69 2.78
C ARG A 514 -12.64 38.92 3.05
N TYR A 515 -13.17 39.05 4.25
CA TYR A 515 -14.40 38.37 4.72
C TYR A 515 -14.33 36.85 4.80
N THR A 516 -13.14 36.25 4.64
CA THR A 516 -12.94 34.83 4.93
C THR A 516 -12.65 34.63 6.41
N LYS A 517 -12.99 33.44 6.91
CA LYS A 517 -12.68 33.03 8.29
C LYS A 517 -11.19 32.68 8.47
N TRP A 518 -10.42 32.65 7.37
CA TRP A 518 -8.98 32.34 7.33
C TRP A 518 -8.15 33.59 7.67
N THR A 519 -8.19 34.00 8.94
CA THR A 519 -7.49 35.19 9.43
C THR A 519 -6.08 34.88 9.95
N GLY A 520 -5.17 35.86 9.87
CA GLY A 520 -3.82 35.74 10.44
C GLY A 520 -3.80 35.43 11.94
N ALA A 521 -4.78 35.93 12.71
CA ALA A 521 -4.92 35.61 14.13
C ALA A 521 -5.22 34.11 14.38
N ARG A 522 -6.04 33.49 13.52
CA ARG A 522 -6.29 32.03 13.59
C ARG A 522 -5.06 31.23 13.14
N LEU A 523 -4.33 31.71 12.12
CA LEU A 523 -3.07 31.09 11.71
C LEU A 523 -2.04 31.08 12.85
N GLU A 524 -1.91 32.18 13.60
CA GLU A 524 -1.06 32.25 14.80
C GLU A 524 -1.49 31.27 15.89
N SER A 525 -2.80 31.07 16.07
CA SER A 525 -3.32 30.09 17.02
C SER A 525 -2.94 28.66 16.60
N VAL A 526 -3.07 28.32 15.32
CA VAL A 526 -2.66 27.01 14.78
C VAL A 526 -1.15 26.81 14.88
N TRP A 527 -0.36 27.85 14.60
CA TRP A 527 1.10 27.81 14.75
C TRP A 527 1.53 27.57 16.19
N LYS A 528 0.95 28.28 17.16
CA LYS A 528 1.21 28.06 18.59
C LYS A 528 0.81 26.66 19.05
N ALA A 529 -0.33 26.15 18.57
CA ALA A 529 -0.78 24.79 18.87
C ALA A 529 0.20 23.75 18.30
N TYR A 530 0.72 23.97 17.09
CA TYR A 530 1.73 23.10 16.48
C TYR A 530 3.04 23.10 17.28
N LEU A 531 3.54 24.27 17.67
CA LEU A 531 4.75 24.38 18.51
C LEU A 531 4.56 23.70 19.87
N LYS A 532 3.40 23.88 20.52
CA LYS A 532 3.08 23.18 21.78
C LYS A 532 3.08 21.67 21.59
N ALA A 533 2.51 21.16 20.50
CA ALA A 533 2.45 19.74 20.21
C ALA A 533 3.84 19.15 19.89
N LEU A 534 4.71 19.93 19.24
CA LEU A 534 6.13 19.59 19.05
C LEU A 534 6.89 19.53 20.38
N ASP A 535 6.70 20.53 21.25
CA ASP A 535 7.37 20.59 22.55
C ASP A 535 6.93 19.46 23.50
N GLN A 536 5.68 18.98 23.35
CA GLN A 536 5.16 17.81 24.05
C GLN A 536 5.68 16.47 23.48
N GLY A 537 6.38 16.47 22.35
CA GLY A 537 6.90 15.26 21.72
C GLY A 537 5.82 14.29 21.25
N VAL A 538 4.68 14.80 20.78
CA VAL A 538 3.59 13.94 20.27
C VAL A 538 4.09 13.17 19.03
N GLU A 539 3.97 11.84 19.06
CA GLU A 539 4.40 10.98 17.96
C GLU A 539 3.75 11.36 16.62
N GLY A 540 4.54 11.41 15.56
CA GLY A 540 4.06 11.75 14.22
C GLY A 540 3.95 13.26 13.95
N ILE A 541 4.38 14.10 14.90
CA ILE A 541 4.55 15.55 14.70
C ILE A 541 6.05 15.86 14.68
N TYR A 542 6.54 16.28 13.53
CA TYR A 542 7.93 16.73 13.36
C TYR A 542 7.97 17.89 12.37
N MET A 543 9.03 18.69 12.45
CA MET A 543 9.29 19.72 11.45
C MET A 543 9.83 19.05 10.19
N SER A 544 8.97 18.93 9.18
CA SER A 544 9.36 18.47 7.85
C SER A 544 9.54 19.65 6.91
N THR A 545 10.35 19.46 5.87
CA THR A 545 10.52 20.42 4.78
C THR A 545 9.18 20.93 4.24
N TRP A 546 8.22 20.02 4.05
CA TRP A 546 6.89 20.33 3.54
C TRP A 546 6.05 21.18 4.50
N ILE A 547 6.06 20.88 5.80
CA ILE A 547 5.33 21.67 6.80
C ILE A 547 5.91 23.07 6.85
N VAL A 548 7.25 23.20 6.93
CA VAL A 548 7.94 24.49 6.99
C VAL A 548 7.62 25.35 5.76
N THR A 549 7.72 24.78 4.56
CA THR A 549 7.35 25.48 3.33
C THR A 549 5.90 25.99 3.35
N ASN A 550 4.94 25.16 3.78
CA ASN A 550 3.54 25.57 3.83
C ASN A 550 3.28 26.60 4.93
N VAL A 551 3.95 26.51 6.08
CA VAL A 551 3.86 27.51 7.15
C VAL A 551 4.34 28.87 6.65
N LEU A 552 5.52 28.93 6.02
CA LEU A 552 6.07 30.18 5.50
C LEU A 552 5.17 30.80 4.43
N LYS A 553 4.65 29.98 3.51
CA LYS A 553 3.67 30.41 2.50
C LYS A 553 2.39 30.94 3.14
N ALA A 554 1.84 30.25 4.15
CA ALA A 554 0.64 30.66 4.86
C ALA A 554 0.81 32.01 5.59
N PHE A 555 1.97 32.23 6.23
CA PHE A 555 2.25 33.51 6.89
C PHE A 555 2.49 34.64 5.90
N ALA A 556 3.14 34.36 4.77
CA ALA A 556 3.31 35.33 3.70
C ALA A 556 1.96 35.78 3.11
N THR A 557 1.01 34.86 2.92
CA THR A 557 -0.33 35.18 2.39
C THR A 557 -1.23 35.85 3.41
N CYS A 558 -1.23 35.42 4.68
CA CYS A 558 -2.16 35.91 5.69
C CYS A 558 -1.70 37.14 6.48
N SER A 559 -0.39 37.24 6.76
CA SER A 559 0.17 38.22 7.71
C SER A 559 1.28 39.08 7.10
N GLY A 560 1.65 38.83 5.84
CA GLY A 560 2.68 39.56 5.12
C GLY A 560 4.11 39.07 5.38
N GLN A 561 5.04 39.60 4.58
CA GLN A 561 6.43 39.15 4.52
C GLN A 561 7.20 39.37 5.83
N ALA A 562 6.98 40.50 6.53
CA ALA A 562 7.68 40.82 7.77
C ALA A 562 7.46 39.73 8.84
N ARG A 563 6.22 39.29 9.05
CA ARG A 563 5.93 38.22 10.01
C ARG A 563 6.47 36.87 9.56
N ALA A 564 6.44 36.58 8.26
CA ALA A 564 7.01 35.34 7.73
C ALA A 564 8.53 35.23 7.98
N THR A 565 9.28 36.35 7.93
CA THR A 565 10.72 36.37 8.26
C THR A 565 10.98 36.05 9.74
N GLU A 566 10.12 36.53 10.64
CA GLU A 566 10.23 36.25 12.07
C GLU A 566 9.94 34.77 12.38
N VAL A 567 8.88 34.22 11.78
CA VAL A 567 8.56 32.78 11.89
C VAL A 567 9.68 31.91 11.33
N TRP A 568 10.35 32.34 10.25
CA TRP A 568 11.53 31.64 9.73
C TRP A 568 12.68 31.60 10.74
N ARG A 569 12.92 32.72 11.45
CA ARG A 569 13.92 32.77 12.51
C ARG A 569 13.60 31.81 13.66
N ASP A 570 12.33 31.75 14.07
CA ASP A 570 11.86 30.81 15.10
C ASP A 570 12.06 29.35 14.67
N ILE A 571 11.75 29.04 13.40
CA ILE A 571 11.96 27.70 12.83
C ILE A 571 13.44 27.35 12.82
N ARG A 572 14.32 28.26 12.37
CA ARG A 572 15.77 28.04 12.36
C ARG A 572 16.38 27.84 13.74
N GLY A 573 15.78 28.38 14.79
CA GLY A 573 16.18 28.12 16.17
C GLY A 573 15.87 26.70 16.66
N ARG A 574 14.88 26.02 16.05
CA ARG A 574 14.37 24.71 16.50
C ARG A 574 14.66 23.57 15.52
N TRP A 575 14.80 23.88 14.24
CA TRP A 575 15.01 22.92 13.16
C TRP A 575 16.35 23.14 12.49
N GLN A 576 17.17 22.10 12.50
CA GLN A 576 18.46 22.05 11.81
C GLN A 576 18.27 21.20 10.54
N PRO A 577 17.96 21.81 9.39
CA PRO A 577 17.75 21.07 8.16
C PRO A 577 19.08 20.54 7.58
N ASP A 578 19.04 19.34 7.01
CA ASP A 578 20.13 18.83 6.18
C ASP A 578 20.33 19.71 4.94
N GLU A 579 21.52 19.68 4.32
CA GLU A 579 21.79 20.46 3.08
C GLU A 579 20.75 20.22 1.98
N ARG A 580 20.26 18.98 1.83
CA ARG A 580 19.19 18.63 0.88
C ARG A 580 17.87 19.31 1.21
N GLN A 581 17.51 19.35 2.50
CA GLN A 581 16.28 19.96 2.98
C GLN A 581 16.34 21.49 2.88
N LEU A 582 17.52 22.07 3.15
CA LEU A 582 17.77 23.48 2.96
C LEU A 582 17.60 23.86 1.48
N ASN A 583 18.30 23.16 0.59
CA ASN A 583 18.22 23.36 -0.87
C ASN A 583 16.80 23.25 -1.42
N ALA A 584 15.96 22.37 -0.84
CA ALA A 584 14.56 22.23 -1.24
C ALA A 584 13.69 23.44 -0.87
N ILE A 585 14.06 24.18 0.19
CA ILE A 585 13.29 25.32 0.71
C ILE A 585 13.77 26.64 0.11
N MET A 586 15.04 26.76 -0.28
CA MET A 586 15.60 27.99 -0.84
C MET A 586 14.74 28.63 -1.93
N PRO A 587 14.23 27.90 -2.95
CA PRO A 587 13.42 28.50 -4.01
C PRO A 587 12.14 29.16 -3.48
N ASP A 588 11.54 28.59 -2.43
CA ASP A 588 10.34 29.13 -1.81
C ASP A 588 10.65 30.34 -0.91
N LEU A 589 11.77 30.33 -0.18
CA LEU A 589 12.23 31.50 0.59
C LEU A 589 12.50 32.70 -0.33
N TYR A 590 13.18 32.47 -1.45
CA TYR A 590 13.44 33.49 -2.46
C TYR A 590 12.15 34.06 -3.05
N ARG A 591 11.17 33.20 -3.34
CA ARG A 591 9.86 33.64 -3.86
C ARG A 591 9.07 34.47 -2.85
N ILE A 592 9.22 34.19 -1.55
CA ILE A 592 8.57 34.93 -0.48
C ILE A 592 9.37 36.21 -0.10
N GLY A 593 10.63 36.30 -0.52
CA GLY A 593 11.53 37.42 -0.23
C GLY A 593 12.16 37.36 1.16
N ILE A 594 12.33 36.17 1.73
CA ILE A 594 12.98 35.98 3.03
C ILE A 594 14.50 35.83 2.79
N PRO A 595 15.36 36.64 3.44
CA PRO A 595 16.81 36.53 3.28
C PRO A 595 17.34 35.19 3.81
N GLU A 596 18.36 34.62 3.16
CA GLU A 596 18.96 33.32 3.52
C GLU A 596 19.53 33.32 4.96
N ASN A 597 20.01 34.49 5.39
CA ASN A 597 20.48 34.77 6.74
C ASN A 597 19.41 35.63 7.41
N GLY A 598 18.61 35.03 8.29
CA GLY A 598 17.56 35.72 9.04
C GLY A 598 18.05 36.69 10.10
#